data_AF-A0A1Q8KM46-F1
#
_entry.id   AF-A0A1Q8KM46-F1
#
_cell.length_a   1.000
_cell.length_b   1.000
_cell.length_c   1.000
_cell.angle_alpha   90.00
_cell.angle_beta   90.00
_cell.angle_gamma   90.00
#
_symmetry.space_group_name_H-M   'P 1'
#
loop_
_entity.id
_entity.type
_entity.pdbx_description
1 polymer ?
#
loop_
_entity_poly.entity_id
_entity_poly.type
_entity_poly.pdbx_seq_one_letter_code
_entity_poly.pdbx_strand_id
1 'polypeptide(L)'
;MVDLGRLSRDLAAASEVAGPDAPMAVCEACVSWLPMTGAAVTVMTGQEQQELVCATDPVAARIDELQFAFGDGPCLTAFRTGRAVLVSDTTDPSDRRWPLFTAAAVETGARAMFVFPLQIGAARVGVLDCYRTEAGPLSSAELAGALRAADVAVWTLIDRMDWAGAAADDLPGGPPGSGTPVLGGGLAAAAPPRAEVHQATGMLVAQARVSASVALARLRAAAFATELSLGQVAAEVVARRLRLTPDGAWQPDLSRVARGVEEGPPWPESHQHGRPGNGRGR
;
A
#
# COMPACT_ATOMS: atom_id res chain seq x y z
N MET A 1 17.81 -2.98 24.79
CA MET A 1 17.15 -3.78 25.85
C MET A 1 15.70 -3.35 25.87
N VAL A 2 14.76 -4.29 25.79
CA VAL A 2 13.31 -3.99 25.75
C VAL A 2 12.89 -3.37 27.08
N ASP A 3 12.24 -2.20 27.03
CA ASP A 3 11.72 -1.50 28.21
C ASP A 3 10.20 -1.26 28.02
N LEU A 4 9.41 -2.22 28.51
CA LEU A 4 7.95 -2.17 28.39
C LEU A 4 7.31 -1.04 29.22
N GLY A 5 8.00 -0.57 30.27
CA GLY A 5 7.52 0.54 31.09
C GLY A 5 7.66 1.87 30.36
N ARG A 6 8.78 2.08 29.66
CA ARG A 6 8.96 3.23 28.77
C ARG A 6 8.05 3.17 27.56
N LEU A 7 7.94 2.00 26.91
CA LEU A 7 7.00 1.79 25.82
C LEU A 7 5.58 2.19 26.22
N SER A 8 5.10 1.74 27.38
CA SER A 8 3.74 2.06 27.84
C SER A 8 3.53 3.55 28.08
N ARG A 9 4.55 4.27 28.56
CA ARG A 9 4.47 5.74 28.76
C ARG A 9 4.46 6.49 27.43
N ASP A 10 5.32 6.12 26.49
CA ASP A 10 5.41 6.79 25.20
C ASP A 10 4.16 6.51 24.35
N LEU A 11 3.61 5.29 24.43
CA LEU A 11 2.32 4.97 23.80
C LEU A 11 1.16 5.74 24.43
N ALA A 12 1.13 5.91 25.75
CA ALA A 12 0.12 6.73 26.42
C ALA A 12 0.23 8.20 25.96
N ALA A 13 1.44 8.75 25.91
CA ALA A 13 1.67 10.09 25.39
C ALA A 13 1.22 10.21 23.91
N ALA A 14 1.51 9.22 23.07
CA ALA A 14 1.07 9.20 21.67
C ALA A 14 -0.45 9.21 21.53
N SER A 15 -1.20 8.60 22.46
CA SER A 15 -2.67 8.68 22.47
C SER A 15 -3.23 10.03 22.93
N GLU A 16 -2.42 10.83 23.64
CA GLU A 16 -2.79 12.20 24.03
C GLU A 16 -2.45 13.23 22.94
N VAL A 17 -1.54 12.89 22.02
CA VAL A 17 -1.26 13.70 20.83
C VAL A 17 -2.49 13.64 19.92
N ALA A 18 -3.29 14.70 19.92
CA ALA A 18 -4.34 14.87 18.92
C ALA A 18 -3.71 15.32 17.59
N GLY A 19 -4.15 14.73 16.48
CA GLY A 19 -3.83 15.21 15.14
C GLY A 19 -2.93 14.30 14.30
N PRO A 20 -2.35 14.82 13.21
CA PRO A 20 -1.82 14.00 12.13
C PRO A 20 -0.56 13.20 12.50
N ASP A 21 0.16 13.60 13.55
CA ASP A 21 1.45 13.02 13.93
C ASP A 21 1.34 11.86 14.93
N ALA A 22 0.16 11.63 15.51
CA ALA A 22 -0.05 10.61 16.53
C ALA A 22 0.31 9.18 16.08
N PRO A 23 -0.01 8.74 14.85
CA PRO A 23 0.45 7.45 14.34
C PRO A 23 1.98 7.34 14.23
N MET A 24 2.68 8.45 13.91
CA MET A 24 4.14 8.46 13.85
C MET A 24 4.74 8.22 15.24
N ALA A 25 4.21 8.87 16.27
CA ALA A 25 4.68 8.69 17.65
C ALA A 25 4.57 7.22 18.11
N VAL A 26 3.53 6.49 17.69
CA VAL A 26 3.41 5.04 17.96
C VAL A 26 4.51 4.24 17.27
N CYS A 27 4.79 4.53 16.00
CA CYS A 27 5.88 3.88 15.26
C CYS A 27 7.25 4.15 15.91
N GLU A 28 7.52 5.39 16.29
CA GLU A 28 8.75 5.80 16.97
C GLU A 28 8.92 5.11 18.33
N ALA A 29 7.83 4.96 19.10
CA ALA A 29 7.85 4.21 20.36
C ALA A 29 8.18 2.72 20.13
N CYS A 30 7.67 2.12 19.05
CA CYS A 30 8.04 0.75 18.67
C CYS A 30 9.54 0.63 18.38
N VAL A 31 10.09 1.52 17.55
CA VAL A 31 11.52 1.51 17.18
C VAL A 31 12.42 1.80 18.40
N SER A 32 11.97 2.63 19.33
CA SER A 32 12.76 3.03 20.49
C SER A 32 12.85 1.94 21.57
N TRP A 33 11.77 1.17 21.78
CA TRP A 33 11.63 0.29 22.95
C TRP A 33 11.46 -1.19 22.62
N LEU A 34 11.25 -1.54 21.36
CA LEU A 34 11.22 -2.92 20.86
C LEU A 34 12.42 -3.13 19.91
N PRO A 35 12.85 -4.37 19.64
CA PRO A 35 13.95 -4.66 18.72
C PRO A 35 13.48 -4.57 17.25
N MET A 36 12.90 -3.43 16.89
CA MET A 36 12.46 -3.11 15.53
C MET A 36 13.42 -2.08 14.94
N THR A 37 13.78 -2.25 13.68
CA THR A 37 14.60 -1.24 12.97
C THR A 37 13.74 -0.10 12.45
N GLY A 38 12.52 -0.42 11.98
CA GLY A 38 11.58 0.58 11.49
C GLY A 38 10.14 0.08 11.53
N ALA A 39 9.22 1.01 11.41
CA ALA A 39 7.78 0.77 11.46
C ALA A 39 7.00 1.72 10.55
N ALA A 40 5.82 1.28 10.11
CA ALA A 40 4.88 2.05 9.31
C ALA A 40 3.43 1.74 9.71
N VAL A 41 2.55 2.72 9.55
CA VAL A 41 1.11 2.54 9.69
C VAL A 41 0.44 2.79 8.36
N THR A 42 -0.38 1.84 7.93
CA THR A 42 -1.15 1.92 6.68
C THR A 42 -2.63 1.75 6.98
N VAL A 43 -3.44 2.73 6.57
CA VAL A 43 -4.90 2.66 6.64
C VAL A 43 -5.42 1.88 5.44
N MET A 44 -6.45 1.06 5.66
CA MET A 44 -7.03 0.21 4.63
C MET A 44 -8.55 0.25 4.66
N THR A 45 -9.17 0.49 3.50
CA THR A 45 -10.62 0.38 3.31
C THR A 45 -10.91 -0.65 2.21
N GLY A 46 -11.12 -1.90 2.62
CA GLY A 46 -11.11 -3.03 1.69
C GLY A 46 -9.67 -3.40 1.26
N GLN A 47 -9.52 -4.08 0.13
CA GLN A 47 -8.20 -4.54 -0.34
C GLN A 47 -7.54 -3.55 -1.31
N GLU A 48 -8.34 -2.66 -1.89
CA GLU A 48 -8.01 -1.81 -3.03
C GLU A 48 -7.59 -0.41 -2.59
N GLN A 49 -8.09 0.03 -1.44
CA GLN A 49 -7.77 1.33 -0.85
C GLN A 49 -6.81 1.08 0.31
N GLN A 50 -5.56 1.44 0.10
CA GLN A 50 -4.51 1.33 1.09
C GLN A 50 -3.76 2.64 1.06
N GLU A 51 -3.58 3.30 2.19
CA GLU A 51 -2.86 4.58 2.26
C GLU A 51 -1.84 4.55 3.38
N LEU A 52 -0.58 4.81 3.03
CA LEU A 52 0.51 4.93 4.00
C LEU A 52 0.29 6.23 4.79
N VAL A 53 0.11 6.10 6.10
CA VAL A 53 -0.09 7.24 7.00
C VAL A 53 1.24 7.80 7.45
N CYS A 54 2.14 6.92 7.89
CA CYS A 54 3.47 7.28 8.34
C CYS A 54 4.44 6.10 8.22
N ALA A 55 5.72 6.41 8.10
CA ALA A 55 6.81 5.45 8.15
C ALA A 55 8.02 6.10 8.85
N THR A 56 8.68 5.37 9.74
CA THR A 56 9.83 5.89 10.53
C THR A 56 11.05 6.16 9.67
N ASP A 57 11.16 5.49 8.53
CA ASP A 57 12.31 5.57 7.64
C ASP A 57 11.92 5.20 6.19
N PRO A 58 12.81 5.48 5.21
CA PRO A 58 12.57 5.15 3.81
C PRO A 58 12.43 3.65 3.51
N VAL A 59 12.99 2.76 4.34
CA VAL A 59 12.92 1.31 4.14
C VAL A 59 11.53 0.79 4.53
N ALA A 60 10.97 1.23 5.66
CA ALA A 60 9.59 0.96 6.06
C ALA A 60 8.60 1.44 4.99
N ALA A 61 8.77 2.66 4.48
CA ALA A 61 7.95 3.18 3.39
C ALA A 61 8.07 2.32 2.12
N ARG A 62 9.29 1.89 1.77
CA ARG A 62 9.53 1.03 0.61
C ARG A 62 8.91 -0.36 0.76
N ILE A 63 8.98 -0.96 1.94
CA ILE A 63 8.37 -2.27 2.24
C ILE A 63 6.85 -2.20 2.10
N ASP A 64 6.21 -1.14 2.63
CA ASP A 64 4.78 -0.90 2.43
C ASP A 64 4.44 -0.69 0.95
N GLU A 65 5.24 0.09 0.21
CA GLU A 65 5.07 0.27 -1.24
C GLU A 65 5.14 -1.05 -2.02
N LEU A 66 6.09 -1.94 -1.69
CA LEU A 66 6.22 -3.26 -2.33
C LEU A 66 4.96 -4.11 -2.13
N GLN A 67 4.40 -4.12 -0.92
CA GLN A 67 3.17 -4.88 -0.62
C GLN A 67 1.98 -4.32 -1.41
N PHE A 68 1.88 -3.00 -1.53
CA PHE A 68 0.87 -2.35 -2.34
C PHE A 68 1.06 -2.63 -3.83
N ALA A 69 2.28 -2.54 -4.34
CA ALA A 69 2.60 -2.74 -5.75
C ALA A 69 2.33 -4.19 -6.19
N PHE A 70 2.76 -5.18 -5.41
CA PHE A 70 2.49 -6.58 -5.71
C PHE A 70 1.05 -6.98 -5.43
N GLY A 71 0.36 -6.27 -4.53
CA GLY A 71 -0.99 -6.64 -4.10
C GLY A 71 -1.03 -7.92 -3.29
N ASP A 72 0.10 -8.28 -2.70
CA ASP A 72 0.27 -9.47 -1.87
C ASP A 72 1.39 -9.21 -0.84
N GLY A 73 1.32 -9.89 0.30
CA GLY A 73 2.27 -9.72 1.39
C GLY A 73 1.70 -9.82 2.80
N PRO A 74 2.55 -9.66 3.81
CA PRO A 74 2.19 -9.67 5.23
C PRO A 74 1.06 -8.69 5.60
N CYS A 75 1.14 -7.43 5.16
CA CYS A 75 0.15 -6.35 5.35
C CYS A 75 -1.25 -6.79 4.93
N LEU A 76 -1.39 -7.22 3.68
CA LEU A 76 -2.68 -7.66 3.16
C LEU A 76 -3.19 -8.92 3.86
N THR A 77 -2.29 -9.83 4.23
CA THR A 77 -2.65 -11.06 4.97
C THR A 77 -3.13 -10.75 6.39
N ALA A 78 -2.42 -9.88 7.11
CA ALA A 78 -2.79 -9.45 8.46
C ALA A 78 -4.14 -8.76 8.45
N PHE A 79 -4.34 -7.82 7.53
CA PHE A 79 -5.62 -7.15 7.35
C PHE A 79 -6.75 -8.13 7.01
N ARG A 80 -6.57 -9.02 6.02
CA ARG A 80 -7.62 -9.98 5.62
C ARG A 80 -7.99 -10.98 6.70
N THR A 81 -7.02 -11.46 7.45
CA THR A 81 -7.24 -12.51 8.46
C THR A 81 -7.59 -11.95 9.84
N GLY A 82 -7.32 -10.67 10.10
CA GLY A 82 -7.46 -10.07 11.43
C GLY A 82 -6.48 -10.66 12.45
N ARG A 83 -5.37 -11.26 11.97
CA ARG A 83 -4.35 -11.92 12.80
C ARG A 83 -2.98 -11.33 12.53
N ALA A 84 -2.16 -11.25 13.57
CA ALA A 84 -0.77 -10.87 13.43
C ALA A 84 -0.03 -11.86 12.51
N VAL A 85 0.82 -11.32 11.65
CA VAL A 85 1.67 -12.07 10.73
C VAL A 85 3.11 -11.88 11.16
N LEU A 86 3.74 -12.96 11.59
CA LEU A 86 5.13 -12.95 12.07
C LEU A 86 6.00 -13.67 11.05
N VAL A 87 6.97 -12.95 10.49
CA VAL A 87 7.98 -13.44 9.55
C VAL A 87 9.32 -13.29 10.26
N SER A 88 9.76 -14.36 10.92
CA SER A 88 10.98 -14.35 11.72
C SER A 88 12.26 -14.30 10.88
N ASP A 89 12.19 -14.75 9.63
CA ASP A 89 13.30 -14.73 8.68
C ASP A 89 12.74 -14.59 7.25
N THR A 90 12.99 -13.45 6.60
CA THR A 90 12.56 -13.20 5.21
C THR A 90 13.40 -13.99 4.19
N THR A 91 14.53 -14.58 4.61
CA THR A 91 15.39 -15.38 3.74
C THR A 91 15.12 -16.87 3.84
N ASP A 92 14.21 -17.30 4.72
CA ASP A 92 13.85 -18.71 4.89
C ASP A 92 13.16 -19.27 3.64
N PRO A 93 13.79 -20.20 2.91
CA PRO A 93 13.23 -20.78 1.68
C PRO A 93 12.00 -21.67 1.92
N SER A 94 11.71 -21.98 3.19
CA SER A 94 10.52 -22.75 3.59
C SER A 94 9.25 -21.89 3.61
N ASP A 95 9.37 -20.57 3.81
CA ASP A 95 8.24 -19.65 3.76
C ASP A 95 7.96 -19.19 2.33
N ARG A 96 6.92 -19.78 1.73
CA ARG A 96 6.55 -19.55 0.32
C ARG A 96 5.25 -18.77 0.14
N ARG A 97 4.79 -18.07 1.19
CA ARG A 97 3.49 -17.39 1.17
C ARG A 97 3.43 -16.27 0.14
N TRP A 98 4.49 -15.46 0.02
CA TRP A 98 4.55 -14.31 -0.89
C TRP A 98 5.89 -14.24 -1.63
N PRO A 99 6.14 -15.10 -2.63
CA PRO A 99 7.47 -15.24 -3.23
C PRO A 99 8.02 -13.94 -3.86
N LEU A 100 7.19 -13.20 -4.60
CA LEU A 100 7.59 -11.95 -5.24
C LEU A 100 7.91 -10.86 -4.20
N PHE A 101 7.01 -10.69 -3.22
CA PHE A 101 7.21 -9.73 -2.14
C PHE A 101 8.45 -10.07 -1.31
N THR A 102 8.62 -11.32 -0.90
CA THR A 102 9.71 -11.74 -0.02
C THR A 102 11.06 -11.56 -0.70
N ALA A 103 11.18 -11.89 -1.99
CA ALA A 103 12.38 -11.65 -2.78
C ALA A 103 12.77 -10.16 -2.79
N ALA A 104 11.81 -9.28 -3.09
CA ALA A 104 12.05 -7.83 -3.09
C ALA A 104 12.30 -7.26 -1.69
N ALA A 105 11.64 -7.78 -0.65
CA ALA A 105 11.82 -7.34 0.73
C ALA A 105 13.25 -7.62 1.23
N VAL A 106 13.85 -8.74 0.84
CA VAL A 106 15.25 -9.07 1.19
C VAL A 106 16.24 -8.03 0.64
N GLU A 107 15.97 -7.48 -0.56
CA GLU A 107 16.78 -6.45 -1.20
C GLU A 107 16.73 -5.11 -0.45
N THR A 108 15.66 -4.84 0.30
CA THR A 108 15.56 -3.65 1.17
C THR A 108 16.43 -3.74 2.43
N GLY A 109 16.98 -4.92 2.73
CA GLY A 109 17.74 -5.19 3.95
C GLY A 109 16.89 -5.74 5.10
N ALA A 110 15.56 -5.81 4.95
CA ALA A 110 14.71 -6.48 5.94
C ALA A 110 15.08 -7.97 6.05
N ARG A 111 15.22 -8.44 7.29
CA ARG A 111 15.46 -9.85 7.63
C ARG A 111 14.34 -10.46 8.45
N ALA A 112 13.48 -9.64 9.04
CA ALA A 112 12.22 -10.09 9.64
C ALA A 112 11.17 -8.99 9.59
N MET A 113 9.92 -9.41 9.64
CA MET A 113 8.75 -8.53 9.59
C MET A 113 7.66 -9.01 10.54
N PHE A 114 7.00 -8.08 11.21
CA PHE A 114 5.95 -8.34 12.17
C PHE A 114 4.83 -7.36 11.93
N VAL A 115 3.70 -7.88 11.44
CA VAL A 115 2.60 -7.06 10.98
C VAL A 115 1.37 -7.33 11.83
N PHE A 116 0.82 -6.27 12.39
CA PHE A 116 -0.26 -6.31 13.35
C PHE A 116 -1.50 -5.62 12.76
N PRO A 117 -2.66 -6.31 12.72
CA PRO A 117 -3.89 -5.68 12.27
C PRO A 117 -4.33 -4.61 13.28
N LEU A 118 -4.72 -3.45 12.77
CA LEU A 118 -5.34 -2.38 13.55
C LEU A 118 -6.85 -2.58 13.48
N GLN A 119 -7.47 -3.04 14.57
CA GLN A 119 -8.87 -3.46 14.59
C GLN A 119 -9.57 -3.25 15.94
N ILE A 120 -10.89 -2.96 15.87
CA ILE A 120 -11.81 -2.91 17.02
C ILE A 120 -12.91 -3.94 16.79
N GLY A 121 -12.95 -4.97 17.63
CA GLY A 121 -13.87 -6.09 17.43
C GLY A 121 -13.67 -6.70 16.04
N ALA A 122 -14.69 -6.65 15.18
CA ALA A 122 -14.63 -7.15 13.81
C ALA A 122 -14.22 -6.08 12.77
N ALA A 123 -14.20 -4.80 13.16
CA ALA A 123 -13.85 -3.69 12.27
C ALA A 123 -12.33 -3.56 12.17
N ARG A 124 -11.80 -3.49 10.96
CA ARG A 124 -10.36 -3.35 10.68
C ARG A 124 -10.12 -2.05 9.93
N VAL A 125 -9.19 -1.25 10.43
CA VAL A 125 -8.91 0.10 9.91
C VAL A 125 -7.55 0.19 9.23
N GLY A 126 -6.65 -0.78 9.45
CA GLY A 126 -5.32 -0.76 8.85
C GLY A 126 -4.38 -1.82 9.42
N VAL A 127 -3.09 -1.59 9.28
CA VAL A 127 -2.02 -2.39 9.89
C VAL A 127 -0.91 -1.51 10.43
N LEU A 128 -0.22 -2.01 11.46
CA LEU A 128 1.11 -1.59 11.88
C LEU A 128 2.11 -2.62 11.35
N ASP A 129 2.99 -2.19 10.46
CA ASP A 129 4.07 -2.99 9.88
C ASP A 129 5.39 -2.63 10.57
N CYS A 130 6.04 -3.60 11.20
CA CYS A 130 7.36 -3.43 11.78
C CYS A 130 8.36 -4.35 11.08
N TYR A 131 9.55 -3.86 10.77
CA TYR A 131 10.62 -4.68 10.23
C TYR A 131 11.87 -4.58 11.09
N ARG A 132 12.75 -5.57 10.94
CA ARG A 132 14.11 -5.50 11.47
C ARG A 132 15.14 -6.08 10.50
N THR A 133 16.37 -5.61 10.62
CA THR A 133 17.52 -6.01 9.77
C THR A 133 18.22 -7.28 10.24
N GLU A 134 17.75 -7.90 11.33
CA GLU A 134 18.24 -9.18 11.85
C GLU A 134 17.15 -10.27 11.79
N ALA A 135 17.52 -11.54 11.66
CA ALA A 135 16.58 -12.67 11.70
C ALA A 135 16.32 -13.16 13.14
N GLY A 136 15.24 -13.91 13.36
CA GLY A 136 14.77 -14.35 14.69
C GLY A 136 13.27 -14.16 15.01
N PRO A 137 12.71 -14.87 15.98
CA PRO A 137 11.34 -14.61 16.44
C PRO A 137 11.26 -13.37 17.34
N LEU A 138 10.04 -12.88 17.60
CA LEU A 138 9.80 -12.01 18.76
C LEU A 138 9.71 -12.84 20.03
N SER A 139 10.27 -12.34 21.13
CA SER A 139 9.95 -12.86 22.45
C SER A 139 8.50 -12.56 22.83
N SER A 140 7.95 -13.27 23.81
CA SER A 140 6.57 -13.02 24.28
C SER A 140 6.38 -11.60 24.81
N ALA A 141 7.42 -11.01 25.42
CA ALA A 141 7.40 -9.65 25.92
C ALA A 141 7.36 -8.62 24.78
N GLU A 142 8.14 -8.84 23.72
CA GLU A 142 8.16 -7.99 22.53
C GLU A 142 6.85 -8.06 21.77
N LEU A 143 6.32 -9.27 21.59
CA LEU A 143 5.01 -9.49 20.97
C LEU A 143 3.91 -8.76 21.75
N ALA A 144 3.90 -8.87 23.08
CA ALA A 144 2.93 -8.16 23.91
C ALA A 144 3.11 -6.63 23.83
N GLY A 145 4.35 -6.14 23.73
CA GLY A 145 4.63 -4.72 23.49
C GLY A 145 4.08 -4.24 22.14
N ALA A 146 4.35 -4.98 21.07
CA ALA A 146 3.89 -4.63 19.72
C ALA A 146 2.37 -4.69 19.59
N LEU A 147 1.71 -5.66 20.22
CA LEU A 147 0.24 -5.72 20.27
C LEU A 147 -0.37 -4.50 20.98
N ARG A 148 0.22 -4.06 22.10
CA ARG A 148 -0.22 -2.82 22.76
C ARG A 148 -0.01 -1.58 21.89
N ALA A 149 1.08 -1.52 21.13
CA ALA A 149 1.30 -0.44 20.19
C ALA A 149 0.24 -0.45 19.07
N ALA A 150 -0.11 -1.63 18.55
CA ALA A 150 -1.20 -1.78 17.60
C ALA A 150 -2.55 -1.32 18.18
N ASP A 151 -2.87 -1.68 19.43
CA ASP A 151 -4.09 -1.23 20.10
C ASP A 151 -4.15 0.31 20.24
N VAL A 152 -3.02 0.96 20.52
CA VAL A 152 -2.96 2.43 20.59
C VAL A 152 -3.04 3.06 19.20
N ALA A 153 -2.36 2.50 18.20
CA ALA A 153 -2.41 2.99 16.81
C ALA A 153 -3.82 2.97 16.23
N VAL A 154 -4.68 2.03 16.64
CA VAL A 154 -6.09 2.01 16.26
C VAL A 154 -6.80 3.31 16.65
N TRP A 155 -6.61 3.77 17.89
CA TRP A 155 -7.26 4.98 18.40
C TRP A 155 -6.70 6.24 17.76
N THR A 156 -5.38 6.32 17.56
CA THR A 156 -4.78 7.47 16.86
C THR A 156 -5.27 7.62 15.41
N LEU A 157 -5.61 6.51 14.75
CA LEU A 157 -6.24 6.54 13.43
C LEU A 157 -7.70 6.99 13.45
N ILE A 158 -8.47 6.60 14.46
CA ILE A 158 -9.88 7.02 14.61
C ILE A 158 -9.95 8.51 14.89
N ASP A 159 -9.17 9.01 15.85
CA ASP A 159 -9.14 10.44 16.16
C ASP A 159 -8.70 11.27 14.95
N ARG A 160 -7.77 10.74 14.14
CA ARG A 160 -7.38 11.35 12.87
C ARG A 160 -8.53 11.40 11.86
N MET A 161 -9.32 10.33 11.73
CA MET A 161 -10.46 10.29 10.80
C MET A 161 -11.54 11.29 11.23
N ASP A 162 -11.83 11.38 12.52
CA ASP A 162 -12.76 12.37 13.07
C ASP A 162 -12.26 13.80 12.86
N TRP A 163 -10.97 14.05 13.09
CA TRP A 163 -10.33 15.35 12.81
C TRP A 163 -10.42 15.74 11.33
N ALA A 164 -10.14 14.80 10.42
CA ALA A 164 -10.22 15.04 8.98
C ALA A 164 -11.65 15.32 8.51
N GLY A 165 -12.65 14.64 9.11
CA GLY A 165 -14.07 14.90 8.87
C GLY A 165 -14.48 16.31 9.32
N ALA A 166 -14.13 16.70 10.54
CA ALA A 166 -14.44 18.03 11.06
C ALA A 166 -13.78 19.16 10.26
N ALA A 167 -12.51 18.98 9.85
CA ALA A 167 -11.80 19.95 9.01
C ALA A 167 -12.41 20.12 7.61
N ALA A 168 -13.03 19.07 7.06
CA ALA A 168 -13.75 19.13 5.79
C ALA A 168 -15.10 19.86 5.92
N ASP A 169 -15.78 19.71 7.06
CA ASP A 169 -17.06 20.38 7.34
C ASP A 169 -16.90 21.88 7.69
N ASP A 170 -15.75 22.29 8.22
CA ASP A 170 -15.43 23.70 8.54
C ASP A 170 -15.06 24.55 7.30
N LEU A 171 -15.02 23.97 6.09
CA LEU A 171 -14.87 24.73 4.84
C LEU A 171 -16.18 25.49 4.52
N PRO A 172 -16.19 26.83 4.47
CA PRO A 172 -17.41 27.59 4.22
C PRO A 172 -17.85 27.41 2.75
N GLY A 173 -18.95 26.67 2.50
CA GLY A 173 -19.71 26.76 1.24
C GLY A 173 -20.14 25.47 0.53
N GLY A 174 -20.00 24.27 1.10
CA GLY A 174 -20.53 23.03 0.50
C GLY A 174 -22.05 22.86 0.72
N PRO A 175 -22.87 22.55 -0.31
CA PRO A 175 -24.28 22.26 -0.10
C PRO A 175 -24.46 20.95 0.71
N PRO A 176 -25.46 20.87 1.62
CA PRO A 176 -25.69 19.67 2.40
C PRO A 176 -26.27 18.54 1.52
N GLY A 177 -25.61 17.39 1.46
CA GLY A 177 -26.23 16.14 0.99
C GLY A 177 -25.55 15.35 -0.15
N SER A 178 -24.34 15.69 -0.61
CA SER A 178 -23.61 14.86 -1.58
C SER A 178 -22.25 14.42 -1.04
N GLY A 179 -22.22 13.26 -0.39
CA GLY A 179 -21.03 12.62 0.18
C GLY A 179 -20.04 12.09 -0.86
N THR A 180 -19.44 12.99 -1.63
CA THR A 180 -18.16 12.74 -2.32
C THR A 180 -17.14 13.67 -1.70
N PRO A 181 -16.11 13.17 -0.99
CA PRO A 181 -15.09 14.04 -0.44
C PRO A 181 -14.34 14.68 -1.61
N VAL A 182 -14.59 15.98 -1.81
CA VAL A 182 -13.85 16.79 -2.78
C VAL A 182 -12.48 17.06 -2.16
N LEU A 183 -11.46 16.37 -2.67
CA LEU A 183 -10.07 16.74 -2.48
C LEU A 183 -9.86 18.11 -3.13
N GLY A 184 -9.82 19.16 -2.32
CA GLY A 184 -9.53 20.50 -2.83
C GLY A 184 -9.41 21.55 -1.75
N GLY A 185 -8.18 21.79 -1.29
CA GLY A 185 -7.86 23.07 -0.66
C GLY A 185 -6.60 23.09 0.20
N GLY A 186 -5.46 23.47 -0.40
CA GLY A 186 -4.38 24.12 0.34
C GLY A 186 -2.98 23.51 0.20
N LEU A 187 -2.16 24.17 -0.62
CA LEU A 187 -0.71 24.02 -0.77
C LEU A 187 -0.24 22.72 -1.44
N ALA A 188 0.86 22.83 -2.18
CA ALA A 188 1.56 21.75 -2.87
C ALA A 188 2.19 20.74 -1.88
N ALA A 189 1.36 20.11 -1.05
CA ALA A 189 1.68 18.82 -0.51
C ALA A 189 1.74 17.87 -1.71
N ALA A 190 2.86 17.19 -1.91
CA ALA A 190 2.95 16.12 -2.88
C ALA A 190 1.68 15.26 -2.78
N ALA A 191 1.03 14.98 -3.91
CA ALA A 191 -0.14 14.12 -3.92
C ALA A 191 0.17 12.87 -3.09
N PRO A 192 -0.78 12.35 -2.29
CA PRO A 192 -0.50 11.18 -1.46
C PRO A 192 0.13 10.08 -2.33
N PRO A 193 1.06 9.28 -1.79
CA PRO A 193 1.97 8.43 -2.58
C PRO A 193 1.26 7.48 -3.56
N ARG A 194 -0.05 7.26 -3.42
CA ARG A 194 -0.88 6.38 -4.25
C ARG A 194 -2.00 7.08 -5.03
N ALA A 195 -2.06 8.42 -5.00
CA ALA A 195 -3.14 9.20 -5.62
C ALA A 195 -3.34 8.87 -7.11
N GLU A 196 -2.25 8.83 -7.87
CA GLU A 196 -2.31 8.52 -9.31
C GLU A 196 -2.78 7.09 -9.56
N VAL A 197 -2.39 6.13 -8.72
CA VAL A 197 -2.84 4.73 -8.82
C VAL A 197 -4.34 4.63 -8.57
N HIS A 198 -4.85 5.35 -7.56
CA HIS A 198 -6.30 5.41 -7.29
C HIS A 198 -7.07 6.11 -8.41
N GLN A 199 -6.55 7.21 -8.97
CA GLN A 199 -7.14 7.89 -10.12
C GLN A 199 -7.17 6.99 -11.36
N ALA A 200 -6.04 6.35 -11.69
CA ALA A 200 -5.95 5.39 -12.78
C ALA A 200 -6.95 4.24 -12.58
N THR A 201 -7.03 3.69 -11.37
CA THR A 201 -8.00 2.63 -11.03
C THR A 201 -9.44 3.10 -11.30
N GLY A 202 -9.80 4.30 -10.86
CA GLY A 202 -11.12 4.90 -11.12
C GLY A 202 -11.40 5.12 -12.61
N MET A 203 -10.40 5.57 -13.38
CA MET A 203 -10.51 5.70 -14.83
C MET A 203 -10.77 4.35 -15.51
N LEU A 204 -10.11 3.28 -15.09
CA LEU A 204 -10.30 1.94 -15.64
C LEU A 204 -11.66 1.34 -15.26
N VAL A 205 -12.14 1.57 -14.03
CA VAL A 205 -13.50 1.20 -13.61
C VAL A 205 -14.52 1.82 -14.55
N ALA A 206 -14.39 3.12 -14.87
CA ALA A 206 -15.29 3.81 -15.79
C ALA A 206 -15.16 3.32 -17.24
N GLN A 207 -13.93 3.11 -17.73
CA GLN A 207 -13.66 2.73 -19.14
C GLN A 207 -14.07 1.29 -19.45
N ALA A 208 -13.68 0.34 -18.60
CA ALA A 208 -13.85 -1.08 -18.84
C ALA A 208 -15.06 -1.69 -18.09
N ARG A 209 -15.76 -0.89 -17.27
CA ARG A 209 -16.93 -1.33 -16.45
C ARG A 209 -16.62 -2.56 -15.58
N VAL A 210 -15.45 -2.55 -14.97
CA VAL A 210 -14.98 -3.58 -14.04
C VAL A 210 -14.96 -3.05 -12.60
N SER A 211 -14.93 -3.93 -11.61
CA SER A 211 -14.71 -3.54 -10.21
C SER A 211 -13.32 -2.94 -10.00
N ALA A 212 -13.16 -2.12 -8.95
CA ALA A 212 -11.88 -1.52 -8.58
C ALA A 212 -10.77 -2.56 -8.35
N SER A 213 -11.12 -3.72 -7.78
CA SER A 213 -10.18 -4.82 -7.55
C SER A 213 -9.63 -5.39 -8.86
N VAL A 214 -10.50 -5.61 -9.85
CA VAL A 214 -10.12 -6.04 -11.20
C VAL A 214 -9.31 -4.97 -11.92
N ALA A 215 -9.69 -3.69 -11.80
CA ALA A 215 -8.93 -2.58 -12.39
C ALA A 215 -7.51 -2.48 -11.81
N LEU A 216 -7.37 -2.53 -10.48
CA LEU A 216 -6.07 -2.49 -9.81
C LEU A 216 -5.23 -3.73 -10.13
N ALA A 217 -5.85 -4.92 -10.19
CA ALA A 217 -5.16 -6.14 -10.64
C ALA A 217 -4.63 -6.01 -12.07
N ARG A 218 -5.40 -5.37 -12.97
CA ARG A 218 -4.95 -5.10 -14.35
C ARG A 218 -3.81 -4.08 -14.40
N LEU A 219 -3.82 -3.04 -13.56
CA LEU A 219 -2.70 -2.10 -13.44
C LEU A 219 -1.42 -2.82 -12.98
N ARG A 220 -1.52 -3.68 -11.96
CA ARG A 220 -0.40 -4.50 -11.48
C ARG A 220 0.11 -5.46 -12.55
N ALA A 221 -0.79 -6.12 -13.26
CA ALA A 221 -0.42 -7.02 -14.37
C ALA A 221 0.28 -6.26 -15.50
N ALA A 222 -0.16 -5.04 -15.83
CA ALA A 222 0.50 -4.20 -16.81
C ALA A 222 1.91 -3.79 -16.35
N ALA A 223 2.04 -3.33 -15.11
CA ALA A 223 3.34 -2.98 -14.51
C ALA A 223 4.32 -4.15 -14.56
N PHE A 224 3.86 -5.35 -14.22
CA PHE A 224 4.66 -6.57 -14.33
C PHE A 224 5.05 -6.88 -15.78
N ALA A 225 4.11 -6.80 -16.73
CA ALA A 225 4.36 -7.15 -18.12
C ALA A 225 5.27 -6.16 -18.86
N THR A 226 5.32 -4.90 -18.43
CA THR A 226 6.14 -3.84 -19.03
C THR A 226 7.41 -3.52 -18.25
N GLU A 227 7.65 -4.20 -17.12
CA GLU A 227 8.74 -3.91 -16.18
C GLU A 227 8.75 -2.45 -15.68
N LEU A 228 7.61 -1.77 -15.73
CA LEU A 228 7.43 -0.42 -15.19
C LEU A 228 6.91 -0.49 -13.76
N SER A 229 7.13 0.58 -12.98
CA SER A 229 6.51 0.67 -11.66
C SER A 229 5.00 0.85 -11.79
N LEU A 230 4.26 0.40 -10.77
CA LEU A 230 2.81 0.60 -10.71
C LEU A 230 2.43 2.09 -10.82
N GLY A 231 3.22 2.97 -10.22
CA GLY A 231 3.06 4.42 -10.32
C GLY A 231 3.28 4.93 -11.75
N GLN A 232 4.29 4.45 -12.47
CA GLN A 232 4.52 4.83 -13.87
C GLN A 232 3.35 4.39 -14.77
N VAL A 233 2.87 3.15 -14.64
CA VAL A 233 1.70 2.70 -15.40
C VAL A 233 0.46 3.52 -15.07
N ALA A 234 0.24 3.85 -13.79
CA ALA A 234 -0.84 4.73 -13.39
C ALA A 234 -0.72 6.12 -14.02
N ALA A 235 0.48 6.71 -14.04
CA ALA A 235 0.75 7.99 -14.69
C ALA A 235 0.43 7.94 -16.20
N GLU A 236 0.78 6.85 -16.89
CA GLU A 236 0.43 6.64 -18.30
C GLU A 236 -1.09 6.60 -18.52
N VAL A 237 -1.84 5.97 -17.62
CA VAL A 237 -3.31 5.92 -17.68
C VAL A 237 -3.92 7.29 -17.39
N VAL A 238 -3.47 7.97 -16.34
CA VAL A 238 -3.94 9.32 -15.96
C VAL A 238 -3.65 10.33 -17.06
N ALA A 239 -2.47 10.26 -17.67
CA ALA A 239 -2.09 11.07 -18.82
C ALA A 239 -2.84 10.71 -20.10
N ARG A 240 -3.69 9.67 -20.07
CA ARG A 240 -4.41 9.11 -21.22
C ARG A 240 -3.44 8.77 -22.36
N ARG A 241 -2.30 8.17 -22.05
CA ARG A 241 -1.41 7.55 -23.03
C ARG A 241 -1.65 6.05 -23.14
N LEU A 242 -2.14 5.46 -22.06
CA LEU A 242 -2.53 4.06 -21.99
C LEU A 242 -4.02 3.93 -21.66
N ARG A 243 -4.74 3.08 -22.40
CA ARG A 243 -6.15 2.77 -22.14
C ARG A 243 -6.38 1.27 -22.13
N LEU A 244 -7.35 0.88 -21.33
CA LEU A 244 -7.82 -0.50 -21.25
C LEU A 244 -9.12 -0.62 -22.03
N THR A 245 -9.12 -1.43 -23.08
CA THR A 245 -10.31 -1.66 -23.88
C THR A 245 -11.29 -2.62 -23.18
N PRO A 246 -12.58 -2.63 -23.56
CA PRO A 246 -13.59 -3.47 -22.92
C PRO A 246 -13.29 -4.98 -22.95
N ASP A 247 -12.60 -5.45 -23.99
CA ASP A 247 -12.08 -6.82 -24.15
C ASP A 247 -10.84 -7.10 -23.29
N GLY A 248 -10.32 -6.10 -22.56
CA GLY A 248 -9.24 -6.25 -21.59
C GLY A 248 -7.84 -6.06 -22.17
N ALA A 249 -7.71 -5.63 -23.43
CA ALA A 249 -6.43 -5.33 -24.04
C ALA A 249 -5.93 -3.91 -23.65
N TRP A 250 -4.62 -3.78 -23.50
CA TRP A 250 -3.98 -2.48 -23.30
C TRP A 250 -3.63 -1.88 -24.67
N GLN A 251 -4.11 -0.67 -24.92
CA GLN A 251 -3.84 0.05 -26.17
C GLN A 251 -3.28 1.44 -25.87
N PRO A 252 -2.30 1.90 -26.66
CA PRO A 252 -1.95 3.32 -26.69
C PRO A 252 -3.19 4.15 -27.04
N ASP A 253 -3.40 5.26 -26.35
CA ASP A 253 -4.49 6.18 -26.68
C ASP A 253 -4.15 7.02 -27.92
N LEU A 254 -4.47 6.49 -29.09
CA LEU A 254 -4.23 7.16 -30.36
C LEU A 254 -5.18 8.35 -30.63
N SER A 255 -6.15 8.64 -29.74
CA SER A 255 -7.07 9.78 -29.92
C SER A 255 -6.42 11.17 -29.78
N ARG A 256 -5.14 11.20 -29.37
CA ARG A 256 -4.24 12.36 -29.43
C ARG A 256 -3.35 12.39 -30.67
N VAL A 257 -2.95 11.24 -31.24
CA VAL A 257 -2.19 11.19 -32.51
C VAL A 257 -2.99 11.82 -33.65
N ALA A 258 -4.33 11.68 -33.60
CA ALA A 258 -5.23 12.38 -34.54
C ALA A 258 -5.38 13.89 -34.27
N ARG A 259 -4.83 14.45 -33.17
CA ARG A 259 -4.99 15.86 -32.75
C ARG A 259 -3.69 16.61 -32.46
N GLY A 260 -2.52 15.98 -32.59
CA GLY A 260 -1.23 16.63 -32.43
C GLY A 260 -0.08 15.66 -32.67
N VAL A 261 0.68 15.92 -33.73
CA VAL A 261 1.91 15.20 -34.09
C VAL A 261 3.00 15.54 -33.07
N GLU A 262 3.59 14.52 -32.43
CA GLU A 262 5.04 14.30 -32.35
C GLU A 262 5.33 12.93 -31.70
N GLU A 263 6.22 12.18 -32.34
CA GLU A 263 6.50 10.76 -32.13
C GLU A 263 7.27 10.50 -30.81
N GLY A 264 6.77 9.55 -30.02
CA GLY A 264 7.51 8.86 -28.95
C GLY A 264 7.70 7.38 -29.30
N PRO A 265 8.70 6.69 -28.73
CA PRO A 265 9.21 5.43 -29.28
C PRO A 265 8.14 4.32 -29.21
N PRO A 266 8.16 3.38 -30.18
CA PRO A 266 7.17 2.31 -30.24
C PRO A 266 7.34 1.34 -29.07
N TRP A 267 6.22 1.03 -28.42
CA TRP A 267 6.11 -0.06 -27.46
C TRP A 267 6.60 -1.37 -28.11
N PRO A 268 7.32 -2.24 -27.38
CA PRO A 268 7.71 -3.53 -27.91
C PRO A 268 6.46 -4.39 -28.16
N GLU A 269 6.23 -4.75 -29.43
CA GLU A 269 5.18 -5.68 -29.82
C GLU A 269 5.44 -7.04 -29.15
N SER A 270 4.46 -7.50 -28.38
CA SER A 270 4.47 -8.85 -27.82
C SER A 270 4.26 -9.85 -28.95
N HIS A 271 5.34 -10.55 -29.32
CA HIS A 271 5.27 -11.69 -30.24
C HIS A 271 4.35 -12.78 -29.68
N GLN A 272 3.11 -12.84 -30.18
CA GLN A 272 2.24 -14.00 -30.05
C GLN A 272 2.37 -14.92 -31.28
N HIS A 273 2.88 -16.12 -30.98
CA HIS A 273 2.53 -17.42 -31.53
C HIS A 273 2.72 -17.75 -33.03
N GLY A 274 3.62 -18.71 -33.26
CA GLY A 274 3.60 -19.60 -34.42
C GLY A 274 3.82 -21.07 -34.02
N ARG A 275 2.75 -21.77 -33.65
CA ARG A 275 2.56 -23.20 -33.96
C ARG A 275 1.25 -23.28 -34.76
N PRO A 276 1.08 -24.15 -35.77
CA PRO A 276 1.42 -25.59 -35.70
C PRO A 276 1.93 -26.19 -37.03
N GLY A 277 2.24 -27.50 -37.05
CA GLY A 277 2.30 -28.24 -38.31
C GLY A 277 3.19 -29.49 -38.33
N ASN A 278 2.58 -30.64 -38.06
CA ASN A 278 3.11 -31.99 -38.22
C ASN A 278 3.37 -32.35 -39.71
N GLY A 279 4.45 -33.08 -40.03
CA GLY A 279 4.72 -33.60 -41.38
C GLY A 279 5.87 -34.62 -41.43
N ARG A 280 5.54 -35.85 -41.82
CA ARG A 280 6.39 -37.07 -41.87
C ARG A 280 7.29 -37.16 -43.11
N GLY A 281 8.32 -38.02 -43.02
CA GLY A 281 9.02 -38.71 -44.14
C GLY A 281 10.39 -38.10 -44.45
N ARG A 282 11.50 -38.83 -44.53
CA ARG A 282 11.82 -40.25 -44.76
C ARG A 282 13.13 -40.58 -44.03
#